data_AF-A0A352JQK2-F1
#
_entry.id   AF-A0A352JQK2-F1
#
_cell.length_a   1.000
_cell.length_b   1.000
_cell.length_c   1.000
_cell.angle_alpha   90.00
_cell.angle_beta   90.00
_cell.angle_gamma   90.00
#
_symmetry.space_group_name_H-M   'P 1'
#
loop_
_entity.id
_entity.type
_entity.pdbx_description
1 polymer ?
#
loop_
_entity_poly.entity_id
_entity_poly.type
_entity_poly.pdbx_seq_one_letter_code
_entity_poly.pdbx_strand_id
1 'polypeptide(L)'
;MIKKTPLMWLIAGLVTVLAIIFSGCSTEKPWATNPNAPLVVTLISGPSDSLSVPIGSVITFTWTYSGGQGTIQYQYKLDAGDWSSLSKDAVNTIRDLALGAHNFSVRAIDAVNATSEITATFVVIPEPNTTPTVTITGGPAENSFVATGGIISFSWEGDDATSGQDYLLYQYSFAGVTSDWVPARTVSFNNVVAANPAIFTVKAKDLIGNESIPDSVSFIIHDATILYVDDYLWLDSFGNTDEAKEREQKGFYRDALTGYAFAEWDIAAQGMPDSSYITNFSTVIFASDSNVGDASTTWWYDVGDVDGGVLRYYMEHGGHLLAIGANILQWIYNTNPPAAGDFEYDWFGIDSTLGWDYWSDFTWAINTGNLAGLPDSMKIDVAKNGTQVDYAENIFAFRDSAVVLYTKGLDIDGAAPEDYGESVGHIFYPNHGAARTALIDFDGFSMPGPGMRQTLHTILDQFGEGPGL
;
A
#
# COMPACT_ATOMS: atom_id res chain seq x y z
N MET A 1 19.86 -9.74 -23.35
CA MET A 1 19.58 -8.29 -23.40
C MET A 1 20.02 -7.67 -22.08
N ILE A 2 20.86 -6.63 -22.21
CA ILE A 2 21.09 -5.46 -21.35
C ILE A 2 20.30 -5.40 -20.03
N LYS A 3 21.01 -5.16 -18.92
CA LYS A 3 20.83 -4.00 -18.02
C LYS A 3 21.94 -4.01 -16.96
N LYS A 4 22.94 -3.14 -17.12
CA LYS A 4 23.06 -1.80 -16.51
C LYS A 4 23.37 -1.87 -15.01
N THR A 5 24.64 -1.66 -14.72
CA THR A 5 25.23 -1.24 -13.44
C THR A 5 24.68 0.12 -12.97
N PRO A 6 24.72 0.37 -11.66
CA PRO A 6 25.08 1.67 -11.13
C PRO A 6 26.44 1.63 -10.44
N LEU A 7 27.07 2.79 -10.51
CA LEU A 7 28.45 3.14 -10.29
C LEU A 7 28.62 3.56 -8.82
N MET A 8 29.41 2.83 -8.03
CA MET A 8 29.83 3.30 -6.71
C MET A 8 31.33 3.60 -6.75
N TRP A 9 31.65 4.88 -6.62
CA TRP A 9 33.01 5.41 -6.66
C TRP A 9 33.77 5.00 -5.40
N LEU A 10 34.76 4.11 -5.55
CA LEU A 10 35.80 3.88 -4.56
C LEU A 10 37.12 4.37 -5.17
N ILE A 11 37.52 5.60 -4.83
CA ILE A 11 38.84 6.14 -5.20
C ILE A 11 39.86 5.47 -4.28
N ALA A 12 40.39 4.33 -4.72
CA ALA A 12 41.63 3.77 -4.20
C ALA A 12 42.80 4.45 -4.94
N GLY A 13 43.40 5.45 -4.30
CA GLY A 13 44.62 6.11 -4.76
C GLY A 13 45.81 5.16 -4.67
N LEU A 14 46.10 4.52 -5.80
CA LEU A 14 47.26 3.69 -6.09
C LEU A 14 48.57 4.51 -6.00
N VAL A 15 49.44 4.25 -5.01
CA VAL A 15 50.79 4.82 -5.00
C VAL A 15 51.71 3.93 -5.83
N THR A 16 52.00 4.37 -7.05
CA THR A 16 53.05 3.81 -7.91
C THR A 16 54.43 4.21 -7.39
N VAL A 17 55.22 3.24 -6.94
CA VAL A 17 56.65 3.45 -6.62
C VAL A 17 57.44 3.37 -7.93
N LEU A 18 57.79 4.52 -8.49
CA LEU A 18 58.72 4.63 -9.62
C LEU A 18 60.16 4.72 -9.08
N ALA A 19 60.91 3.62 -9.19
CA ALA A 19 62.33 3.59 -8.85
C ALA A 19 63.14 4.27 -9.98
N ILE A 20 63.59 5.50 -9.75
CA ILE A 20 64.58 6.18 -10.61
C ILE A 20 65.97 5.98 -10.00
N ILE A 21 66.86 5.31 -10.74
CA ILE A 21 68.27 5.13 -10.39
C ILE A 21 69.04 6.38 -10.87
N PHE A 22 69.53 7.19 -9.94
CA PHE A 22 70.59 8.17 -10.21
C PHE A 22 71.93 7.63 -9.68
N SER A 23 72.78 7.18 -10.60
CA SER A 23 74.21 6.96 -10.35
C SER A 23 74.94 8.27 -10.49
N GLY A 24 75.07 9.02 -9.40
CA GLY A 24 75.87 10.23 -9.28
C GLY A 24 76.35 10.35 -7.85
N CYS A 25 77.67 10.46 -7.67
CA CYS A 25 78.32 10.49 -6.36
C CYS A 25 77.89 11.74 -5.58
N SER A 26 76.88 11.61 -4.71
CA SER A 26 76.65 12.53 -3.59
C SER A 26 76.74 11.69 -2.32
N THR A 27 77.52 12.17 -1.34
CA THR A 27 77.58 11.57 0.01
C THR A 27 76.38 11.95 0.88
N GLU A 28 75.30 12.43 0.28
CA GLU A 28 74.09 12.83 0.98
C GLU A 28 73.17 11.61 1.03
N LYS A 29 73.06 10.97 2.20
CA LYS A 29 71.95 10.05 2.47
C LYS A 29 70.67 10.88 2.53
N PRO A 30 69.75 10.85 1.54
CA PRO A 30 68.54 11.66 1.60
C PRO A 30 67.54 11.17 2.67
N TRP A 31 67.87 10.08 3.38
CA TRP A 31 67.12 9.53 4.52
C TRP A 31 67.93 9.51 5.83
N ALA A 32 69.10 10.17 5.89
CA ALA A 32 69.72 10.44 7.19
C ALA A 32 69.00 11.65 7.79
N THR A 33 68.38 11.48 8.96
CA THR A 33 67.89 12.60 9.77
C THR A 33 69.02 13.62 9.89
N ASN A 34 68.84 14.83 9.34
CA ASN A 34 69.81 15.90 9.53
C ASN A 34 69.87 16.18 11.04
N PRO A 35 70.98 15.84 11.74
CA PRO A 35 71.04 15.97 13.20
C PRO A 35 71.05 17.43 13.65
N ASN A 36 71.08 18.38 12.71
CA ASN A 36 70.97 19.82 12.95
C ASN A 36 69.63 20.42 12.47
N ALA A 37 68.69 19.63 11.94
CA ALA A 37 67.36 20.14 11.61
C ALA A 37 66.55 20.33 12.90
N PRO A 38 65.84 21.48 13.06
CA PRO A 38 65.03 21.73 14.23
C PRO A 38 63.92 20.68 14.35
N LEU A 39 63.59 20.29 15.58
CA LEU A 39 62.47 19.39 15.83
C LEU A 39 61.17 20.11 15.43
N VAL A 40 60.40 19.49 14.56
CA VAL A 40 59.08 19.96 14.13
C VAL A 40 58.09 18.82 14.26
N VAL A 41 57.00 19.02 15.01
CA VAL A 41 55.87 18.10 15.08
C VAL A 41 54.74 18.56 14.15
N THR A 42 54.09 17.61 13.48
CA THR A 42 53.00 17.87 12.53
C THR A 42 51.86 16.90 12.76
N LEU A 43 50.62 17.39 12.80
CA LEU A 43 49.42 16.54 12.82
C LEU A 43 49.15 15.97 11.43
N ILE A 44 48.90 14.66 11.35
CA ILE A 44 48.56 13.93 10.12
C ILE A 44 47.05 13.75 10.00
N SER A 45 46.37 13.47 11.10
CA SER A 45 44.91 13.26 11.13
C SER A 45 44.28 13.86 12.38
N GLY A 46 42.96 14.05 12.29
CA GLY A 46 42.13 14.62 13.33
C GLY A 46 41.41 15.88 12.83
N PRO A 47 40.37 16.33 13.53
CA PRO A 47 39.77 17.64 13.31
C PRO A 47 40.83 18.74 13.39
N SER A 48 40.79 19.68 12.45
CA SER A 48 41.61 20.89 12.47
C SER A 48 40.73 22.12 12.23
N ASP A 49 41.33 23.31 12.42
CA ASP A 49 40.66 24.60 12.44
C ASP A 49 39.48 24.69 11.45
N SER A 50 38.32 25.10 11.96
CA SER A 50 36.99 25.21 11.30
C SER A 50 36.14 23.95 11.15
N LEU A 51 36.58 22.78 11.63
CA LEU A 51 35.75 21.57 11.60
C LEU A 51 34.82 21.46 12.83
N SER A 52 33.54 21.25 12.58
CA SER A 52 32.54 20.89 13.59
C SER A 52 32.34 19.37 13.66
N VAL A 53 32.31 18.81 14.87
CA VAL A 53 32.16 17.38 15.13
C VAL A 53 30.91 17.13 15.97
N PRO A 54 30.04 16.14 15.66
CA PRO A 54 28.89 15.82 16.49
C PRO A 54 29.29 15.35 17.90
N ILE A 55 28.51 15.72 18.91
CA ILE A 55 28.65 15.20 20.28
C ILE A 55 28.65 13.65 20.29
N GLY A 56 29.48 13.04 21.14
CA GLY A 56 29.62 11.58 21.22
C GLY A 56 30.56 10.95 20.17
N SER A 57 31.11 11.74 19.25
CA SER A 57 32.11 11.24 18.29
C SER A 57 33.39 10.74 18.96
N VAL A 58 33.95 9.66 18.42
CA VAL A 58 35.28 9.15 18.79
C VAL A 58 36.32 9.77 17.88
N ILE A 59 37.22 10.58 18.43
CA ILE A 59 38.17 11.38 17.64
C ILE A 59 39.57 10.79 17.77
N THR A 60 40.20 10.42 16.65
CA THR A 60 41.57 9.92 16.61
C THR A 60 42.51 10.93 15.95
N PHE A 61 43.50 11.38 16.72
CA PHE A 61 44.60 12.22 16.25
C PHE A 61 45.84 11.35 15.98
N THR A 62 46.51 11.62 14.87
CA THR A 62 47.83 11.05 14.57
C THR A 62 48.80 12.17 14.22
N TRP A 63 50.07 12.00 14.55
CA TRP A 63 51.10 12.99 14.28
C TRP A 63 52.41 12.35 13.83
N THR A 64 53.31 13.18 13.32
CA THR A 64 54.67 12.81 12.95
C THR A 64 55.63 13.93 13.35
N TYR A 65 56.92 13.69 13.16
CA TYR A 65 57.96 14.66 13.41
C TYR A 65 58.99 14.68 12.29
N SER A 66 59.73 15.77 12.21
CA SER A 66 60.95 15.89 11.41
C SER A 66 62.03 16.62 12.23
N GLY A 67 63.30 16.33 11.93
CA GLY A 67 64.44 16.86 12.70
C GLY A 67 64.54 16.32 14.14
N GLY A 68 65.32 17.02 14.97
CA GLY A 68 65.62 16.63 16.36
C GLY A 68 66.76 15.61 16.49
N GLN A 69 67.24 15.43 17.72
CA GLN A 69 68.34 14.52 18.03
C GLN A 69 67.91 13.32 18.90
N GLY A 70 68.34 12.12 18.51
CA GLY A 70 68.09 10.90 19.28
C GLY A 70 66.64 10.41 19.22
N THR A 71 66.20 9.75 20.30
CA THR A 71 64.83 9.22 20.38
C THR A 71 63.85 10.33 20.73
N ILE A 72 62.83 10.52 19.89
CA ILE A 72 61.75 11.47 20.16
C ILE A 72 60.68 10.83 21.05
N GLN A 73 60.19 11.61 22.00
CA GLN A 73 59.03 11.28 22.83
C GLN A 73 57.97 12.38 22.69
N TYR A 74 56.72 12.03 22.91
CA TYR A 74 55.57 12.92 22.80
C TYR A 74 54.84 13.03 24.12
N GLN A 75 54.24 14.20 24.32
CA GLN A 75 53.15 14.41 25.24
C GLN A 75 52.00 15.06 24.48
N TYR A 76 50.78 14.82 24.93
CA TYR A 76 49.61 15.51 24.42
C TYR A 76 48.78 16.05 25.58
N LYS A 77 47.93 17.03 25.29
CA LYS A 77 46.89 17.50 26.22
C LYS A 77 45.63 17.89 25.44
N LEU A 78 44.51 17.82 26.14
CA LEU A 78 43.23 18.36 25.70
C LEU A 78 42.92 19.59 26.54
N ASP A 79 42.60 20.69 25.88
CA ASP A 79 42.23 21.98 26.46
C ASP A 79 43.26 22.49 27.49
N ALA A 80 42.79 22.89 28.67
CA ALA A 80 43.61 23.32 29.80
C ALA A 80 44.03 22.15 30.71
N GLY A 81 43.86 20.90 30.26
CA GLY A 81 44.29 19.72 30.99
C GLY A 81 45.81 19.57 31.08
N ASP A 82 46.24 18.65 31.94
CA ASP A 82 47.65 18.31 32.11
C ASP A 82 48.21 17.58 30.88
N TRP A 83 49.51 17.76 30.64
CA TRP A 83 50.24 16.98 29.65
C TRP A 83 50.30 15.50 30.07
N SER A 84 50.07 14.62 29.11
CA SER A 84 50.22 13.18 29.29
C SER A 84 51.65 12.81 29.71
N SER A 85 51.84 11.59 30.23
CA SER A 85 53.19 11.02 30.36
C SER A 85 53.89 10.95 29.00
N LEU A 86 55.21 11.05 29.00
CA LEU A 86 56.02 10.87 27.80
C LEU A 86 55.82 9.47 27.22
N SER A 87 55.47 9.40 25.93
CA SER A 87 55.35 8.14 25.18
C SER A 87 56.07 8.24 23.83
N LYS A 88 56.33 7.11 23.18
CA LYS A 88 56.75 7.07 21.77
C LYS A 88 55.57 6.93 20.81
N ASP A 89 54.36 6.77 21.33
CA ASP A 89 53.15 6.61 20.54
C ASP A 89 52.83 7.91 19.80
N ALA A 90 52.50 7.77 18.51
CA ALA A 90 52.19 8.89 17.62
C ALA A 90 50.69 9.00 17.30
N VAL A 91 49.85 8.50 18.21
CA VAL A 91 48.40 8.41 18.08
C VAL A 91 47.72 8.61 19.43
N ASN A 92 46.56 9.25 19.43
CA ASN A 92 45.65 9.29 20.58
C ASN A 92 44.19 9.29 20.12
N THR A 93 43.33 8.67 20.92
CA THR A 93 41.87 8.63 20.71
C THR A 93 41.16 9.24 21.89
N ILE A 94 40.30 10.23 21.62
CA ILE A 94 39.52 10.98 22.61
C ILE A 94 38.04 10.63 22.44
N ARG A 95 37.32 10.54 23.55
CA ARG A 95 35.90 10.22 23.65
C ARG A 95 35.23 11.20 24.60
N ASP A 96 33.89 11.21 24.59
CA ASP A 96 33.06 11.86 25.61
C ASP A 96 33.35 13.37 25.78
N LEU A 97 33.62 14.05 24.67
CA LEU A 97 33.84 15.49 24.65
C LEU A 97 32.55 16.25 24.90
N ALA A 98 32.64 17.32 25.70
CA ALA A 98 31.53 18.23 25.95
C ALA A 98 31.22 19.09 24.71
N LEU A 99 30.08 19.76 24.72
CA LEU A 99 29.76 20.76 23.68
C LEU A 99 30.70 21.97 23.79
N GLY A 100 31.10 22.52 22.65
CA GLY A 100 31.90 23.74 22.57
C GLY A 100 33.26 23.55 21.89
N ALA A 101 34.09 24.58 21.97
CA ALA A 101 35.41 24.58 21.36
C ALA A 101 36.42 23.81 22.20
N HIS A 102 37.22 22.98 21.52
CA HIS A 102 38.28 22.17 22.11
C HIS A 102 39.62 22.41 21.39
N ASN A 103 40.70 22.33 22.15
CA ASN A 103 42.08 22.45 21.67
C ASN A 103 42.85 21.17 21.99
N PHE A 104 43.32 20.46 20.97
CA PHE A 104 44.22 19.32 21.14
C PHE A 104 45.66 19.72 20.82
N SER A 105 46.54 19.67 21.80
CA SER A 105 47.96 20.04 21.64
C SER A 105 48.85 18.81 21.75
N VAL A 106 49.86 18.72 20.87
CA VAL A 106 50.91 17.70 20.90
C VAL A 106 52.26 18.39 21.01
N ARG A 107 53.11 17.90 21.91
CA ARG A 107 54.48 18.33 22.10
C ARG A 107 55.43 17.17 21.85
N ALA A 108 56.38 17.35 20.93
CA ALA A 108 57.51 16.45 20.75
C ALA A 108 58.72 16.96 21.53
N ILE A 109 59.50 16.04 22.10
CA ILE A 109 60.73 16.29 22.86
C ILE A 109 61.82 15.34 22.36
N ASP A 110 62.99 15.87 22.04
CA ASP A 110 64.14 15.06 21.63
C ASP A 110 65.07 14.67 22.80
N ALA A 111 66.12 13.88 22.53
CA ALA A 111 67.03 13.37 23.55
C ALA A 111 67.93 14.45 24.18
N VAL A 112 67.96 15.66 23.61
CA VAL A 112 68.69 16.83 24.13
C VAL A 112 67.74 17.93 24.62
N ASN A 113 66.47 17.60 24.86
CA ASN A 113 65.41 18.47 25.35
C ASN A 113 65.01 19.63 24.42
N ALA A 114 65.27 19.53 23.11
CA ALA A 114 64.60 20.40 22.15
C ALA A 114 63.12 20.03 22.06
N THR A 115 62.24 21.03 21.97
CA THR A 115 60.78 20.80 21.96
C THR A 115 60.12 21.44 20.74
N SER A 116 59.03 20.83 20.30
CA SER A 116 58.15 21.34 19.24
C SER A 116 56.70 21.10 19.62
N GLU A 117 55.81 22.06 19.41
CA GLU A 117 54.41 21.98 19.79
C GLU A 117 53.49 22.37 18.63
N ILE A 118 52.40 21.63 18.46
CA ILE A 118 51.32 21.93 17.50
C ILE A 118 49.98 21.81 18.21
N THR A 119 49.02 22.66 17.85
CA THR A 119 47.65 22.62 18.38
C THR A 119 46.65 22.57 17.24
N ALA A 120 45.64 21.70 17.35
CA ALA A 120 44.47 21.70 16.50
C ALA A 120 43.25 22.19 17.29
N THR A 121 42.46 23.07 16.68
CA THR A 121 41.20 23.56 17.25
C THR A 121 40.01 22.93 16.52
N PHE A 122 38.96 22.58 17.25
CA PHE A 122 37.72 22.05 16.69
C PHE A 122 36.54 22.34 17.60
N VAL A 123 35.31 22.25 17.08
CA VAL A 123 34.09 22.53 17.86
C VAL A 123 33.23 21.28 17.89
N VAL A 124 32.83 20.86 19.09
CA VAL A 124 31.81 19.83 19.27
C VAL A 124 30.44 20.50 19.27
N ILE A 125 29.59 20.10 18.34
CA ILE A 125 28.24 20.62 18.14
C ILE A 125 27.19 19.57 18.55
N PRO A 126 25.95 19.97 18.86
CA PRO A 126 24.85 19.02 19.01
C PRO A 126 24.70 18.16 17.74
N GLU A 127 24.14 16.95 17.86
CA GLU A 127 23.75 16.21 16.67
C GLU A 127 22.77 17.06 15.81
N PRO A 128 22.82 16.91 14.47
CA PRO A 128 21.81 17.49 13.60
C PRO A 128 20.44 16.99 14.06
N ASN A 129 19.64 17.90 14.59
CA ASN A 129 18.28 17.60 15.01
C ASN A 129 17.42 17.40 13.75
N THR A 130 17.08 16.16 13.43
CA THR A 130 16.13 15.86 12.36
C THR A 130 14.73 15.83 12.93
N THR A 131 13.83 16.64 12.36
CA THR A 131 12.41 16.55 12.68
C THR A 131 11.86 15.17 12.30
N PRO A 132 10.96 14.56 13.09
CA PRO A 132 10.35 13.30 12.73
C PRO A 132 9.50 13.42 11.46
N THR A 133 9.20 12.28 10.86
CA THR A 133 8.24 12.13 9.75
C THR A 133 7.04 11.31 10.20
N VAL A 134 5.91 11.47 9.50
CA VAL A 134 4.70 10.67 9.71
C VAL A 134 4.03 10.41 8.36
N THR A 135 3.47 9.22 8.20
CA THR A 135 2.73 8.80 7.00
C THR A 135 1.51 7.99 7.42
N ILE A 136 0.34 8.35 6.92
CA ILE A 136 -0.90 7.57 7.05
C ILE A 136 -0.76 6.31 6.20
N THR A 137 -0.96 5.15 6.82
CA THR A 137 -0.77 3.83 6.20
C THR A 137 -2.07 3.07 6.01
N GLY A 138 -3.18 3.55 6.59
CA GLY A 138 -4.48 2.90 6.49
C GLY A 138 -5.64 3.84 6.84
N GLY A 139 -6.81 3.52 6.29
CA GLY A 139 -8.04 4.31 6.37
C GLY A 139 -8.68 4.50 5.00
N PRO A 140 -9.73 5.34 4.91
CA PRO A 140 -10.32 5.73 3.63
C PRO A 140 -9.25 6.30 2.69
N ALA A 141 -9.31 5.91 1.42
CA ALA A 141 -8.39 6.42 0.41
C ALA A 141 -8.70 7.88 0.07
N GLU A 142 -7.72 8.57 -0.50
CA GLU A 142 -7.90 9.94 -1.00
C GLU A 142 -9.04 10.00 -2.02
N ASN A 143 -9.93 10.99 -1.87
CA ASN A 143 -11.15 11.21 -2.66
C ASN A 143 -12.17 10.06 -2.64
N SER A 144 -12.04 9.10 -1.73
CA SER A 144 -13.00 8.00 -1.60
C SER A 144 -14.28 8.40 -0.87
N PHE A 145 -15.30 7.54 -0.92
CA PHE A 145 -16.57 7.71 -0.24
C PHE A 145 -16.72 6.72 0.92
N VAL A 146 -17.43 7.17 1.96
CA VAL A 146 -17.77 6.38 3.14
C VAL A 146 -19.21 6.66 3.56
N ALA A 147 -19.94 5.61 3.96
CA ALA A 147 -21.30 5.74 4.46
C ALA A 147 -21.35 6.34 5.87
N THR A 148 -22.34 7.19 6.13
CA THR A 148 -22.69 7.65 7.49
C THR A 148 -23.06 6.50 8.41
N GLY A 149 -22.90 6.68 9.72
CA GLY A 149 -23.27 5.68 10.73
C GLY A 149 -22.28 4.53 10.87
N GLY A 150 -21.34 4.39 9.94
CA GLY A 150 -20.29 3.38 9.98
C GLY A 150 -19.16 3.67 10.97
N ILE A 151 -18.17 2.77 10.96
CA ILE A 151 -16.93 2.88 11.72
C ILE A 151 -15.78 3.14 10.73
N ILE A 152 -14.98 4.18 10.98
CA ILE A 152 -13.76 4.46 10.22
C ILE A 152 -12.55 4.22 11.12
N SER A 153 -11.54 3.52 10.64
CA SER A 153 -10.26 3.35 11.34
C SER A 153 -9.11 3.91 10.52
N PHE A 154 -8.16 4.57 11.17
CA PHE A 154 -6.93 5.08 10.58
C PHE A 154 -5.72 4.41 11.22
N SER A 155 -4.67 4.24 10.43
CA SER A 155 -3.34 3.85 10.93
C SER A 155 -2.26 4.73 10.32
N TRP A 156 -1.14 4.90 11.02
CA TRP A 156 -0.01 5.67 10.55
C TRP A 156 1.31 5.12 11.11
N GLU A 157 2.40 5.46 10.44
CA GLU A 157 3.75 5.16 10.87
C GLU A 157 4.57 6.45 10.96
N GLY A 158 5.53 6.50 11.87
CA GLY A 158 6.46 7.62 11.96
C GLY A 158 7.90 7.15 12.01
N ASP A 159 8.79 7.97 11.48
CA ASP A 159 10.22 7.69 11.48
C ASP A 159 10.99 8.90 12.00
N ASP A 160 11.98 8.64 12.84
CA ASP A 160 12.93 9.63 13.31
C ASP A 160 14.33 9.03 13.39
N ALA A 161 15.26 9.63 12.65
CA ALA A 161 16.63 9.16 12.54
C ALA A 161 17.42 9.34 13.85
N THR A 162 16.99 10.25 14.75
CA THR A 162 17.74 10.61 15.95
C THR A 162 17.26 9.87 17.21
N SER A 163 15.94 9.80 17.45
CA SER A 163 15.38 9.16 18.65
C SER A 163 14.98 7.70 18.46
N GLY A 164 14.79 7.24 17.21
CA GLY A 164 14.23 5.93 16.91
C GLY A 164 12.70 5.87 17.04
N GLN A 165 12.07 5.01 16.24
CA GLN A 165 10.61 5.00 16.01
C GLN A 165 9.74 4.77 17.27
N ASP A 166 10.29 4.11 18.29
CA ASP A 166 9.55 3.74 19.51
C ASP A 166 9.31 4.91 20.48
N TYR A 167 9.89 6.08 20.19
CA TYR A 167 9.83 7.25 21.07
C TYR A 167 8.99 8.40 20.51
N LEU A 168 8.30 8.18 19.40
CA LEU A 168 7.41 9.17 18.81
C LEU A 168 6.05 9.18 19.50
N LEU A 169 5.53 10.39 19.71
CA LEU A 169 4.14 10.63 20.08
C LEU A 169 3.41 11.22 18.88
N TYR A 170 2.13 10.92 18.76
CA TYR A 170 1.29 11.35 17.65
C TYR A 170 0.11 12.17 18.14
N GLN A 171 -0.29 13.16 17.36
CA GLN A 171 -1.52 13.91 17.53
C GLN A 171 -2.32 13.82 16.23
N TYR A 172 -3.57 13.38 16.31
CA TYR A 172 -4.48 13.34 15.18
C TYR A 172 -5.64 14.32 15.35
N SER A 173 -6.22 14.73 14.23
CA SER A 173 -7.41 15.59 14.19
C SER A 173 -8.40 15.10 13.14
N PHE A 174 -9.65 14.94 13.54
CA PHE A 174 -10.75 14.52 12.67
C PHE A 174 -12.10 14.93 13.26
N ALA A 175 -13.07 15.31 12.41
CA ALA A 175 -14.42 15.67 12.82
C ALA A 175 -14.50 16.72 13.96
N GLY A 176 -13.59 17.69 13.96
CA GLY A 176 -13.51 18.74 14.99
C GLY A 176 -12.92 18.29 16.34
N VAL A 177 -12.46 17.04 16.44
CA VAL A 177 -11.76 16.51 17.61
C VAL A 177 -10.27 16.46 17.31
N THR A 178 -9.45 16.96 18.24
CA THR A 178 -7.99 16.82 18.21
C THR A 178 -7.57 16.02 19.44
N SER A 179 -6.73 15.01 19.25
CA SER A 179 -6.24 14.16 20.34
C SER A 179 -5.17 14.85 21.19
N ASP A 180 -4.94 14.31 22.38
CA ASP A 180 -3.66 14.49 23.06
C ASP A 180 -2.53 13.81 22.29
N TRP A 181 -1.28 14.11 22.65
CA TRP A 181 -0.10 13.42 22.14
C TRP A 181 -0.05 12.01 22.73
N VAL A 182 -0.22 10.98 21.89
CA VAL A 182 -0.30 9.57 22.30
C VAL A 182 0.69 8.70 21.51
N PRO A 183 1.21 7.60 22.08
CA PRO A 183 2.09 6.68 21.33
C PRO A 183 1.33 5.76 20.37
N ALA A 184 -0.01 5.80 20.40
CA ALA A 184 -0.85 4.96 19.54
C ALA A 184 -0.62 5.28 18.05
N ARG A 185 -0.64 4.24 17.22
CA ARG A 185 -0.49 4.32 15.75
C ARG A 185 -1.79 4.08 14.99
N THR A 186 -2.89 3.95 15.73
CA THR A 186 -4.23 3.71 15.18
C THR A 186 -5.29 4.46 15.97
N VAL A 187 -6.40 4.79 15.32
CA VAL A 187 -7.62 5.30 15.95
C VAL A 187 -8.85 4.88 15.15
N SER A 188 -9.97 4.67 15.84
CA SER A 188 -11.27 4.41 15.20
C SER A 188 -12.31 5.44 15.64
N PHE A 189 -13.17 5.84 14.72
CA PHE A 189 -14.33 6.71 14.92
C PHE A 189 -15.60 5.94 14.57
N ASN A 190 -16.52 5.85 15.53
CA ASN A 190 -17.82 5.20 15.33
C ASN A 190 -18.90 6.22 15.00
N ASN A 191 -19.94 5.77 14.30
CA ASN A 191 -21.11 6.59 13.97
C ASN A 191 -20.73 7.90 13.27
N VAL A 192 -19.88 7.80 12.24
CA VAL A 192 -19.42 8.96 11.50
C VAL A 192 -20.58 9.68 10.81
N VAL A 193 -20.51 11.01 10.73
CA VAL A 193 -21.57 11.85 10.17
C VAL A 193 -21.14 12.44 8.83
N ALA A 194 -22.12 12.88 8.04
CA ALA A 194 -21.87 13.42 6.71
C ALA A 194 -20.90 14.60 6.73
N ALA A 195 -19.92 14.60 5.82
CA ALA A 195 -18.89 15.61 5.70
C ALA A 195 -18.29 15.62 4.29
N ASN A 196 -18.19 16.81 3.69
CA ASN A 196 -17.61 17.00 2.35
C ASN A 196 -16.83 18.33 2.30
N PRO A 197 -15.48 18.30 2.33
CA PRO A 197 -14.64 17.13 2.57
C PRO A 197 -14.61 16.72 4.06
N ALA A 198 -14.37 15.43 4.30
CA ALA A 198 -13.90 14.88 5.57
C ALA A 198 -12.37 14.81 5.53
N ILE A 199 -11.69 15.50 6.44
CA ILE A 199 -10.22 15.57 6.47
C ILE A 199 -9.71 14.97 7.78
N PHE A 200 -8.88 13.92 7.66
CA PHE A 200 -8.09 13.39 8.76
C PHE A 200 -6.66 13.91 8.65
N THR A 201 -6.07 14.30 9.77
CA THR A 201 -4.69 14.80 9.82
C THR A 201 -3.95 14.20 11.00
N VAL A 202 -2.67 13.85 10.83
CA VAL A 202 -1.80 13.34 11.91
C VAL A 202 -0.44 14.03 11.88
N LYS A 203 0.14 14.26 13.06
CA LYS A 203 1.51 14.75 13.27
C LYS A 203 2.27 13.83 14.20
N ALA A 204 3.59 13.74 14.04
CA ALA A 204 4.49 13.09 14.99
C ALA A 204 5.30 14.14 15.77
N LYS A 205 5.70 13.79 16.99
CA LYS A 205 6.57 14.58 17.84
C LYS A 205 7.59 13.68 18.53
N ASP A 206 8.85 14.09 18.50
CA ASP A 206 9.95 13.36 19.15
C ASP A 206 10.12 13.69 20.64
N LEU A 207 11.12 13.09 21.28
CA LEU A 207 11.42 13.24 22.71
C LEU A 207 11.89 14.64 23.12
N ILE A 208 12.44 15.41 22.18
CA ILE A 208 12.94 16.77 22.43
C ILE A 208 11.95 17.85 21.99
N GLY A 209 10.82 17.43 21.42
CA GLY A 209 9.65 18.24 21.14
C GLY A 209 9.55 18.77 19.71
N ASN A 210 10.35 18.28 18.75
CA ASN A 210 10.15 18.68 17.36
C ASN A 210 8.95 17.97 16.76
N GLU A 211 8.17 18.71 15.95
CA GLU A 211 6.96 18.20 15.31
C GLU A 211 7.15 18.02 13.81
N SER A 212 6.66 16.91 13.27
CA SER A 212 6.65 16.63 11.83
C SER A 212 5.78 17.63 11.06
N ILE A 213 6.02 17.70 9.75
CA ILE A 213 4.97 18.15 8.83
C ILE A 213 3.78 17.18 9.00
N PRO A 214 2.53 17.67 9.09
CA PRO A 214 1.37 16.81 9.17
C PRO A 214 1.18 16.02 7.88
N ASP A 215 0.75 14.78 8.00
CA ASP A 215 0.15 14.03 6.89
C ASP A 215 -1.38 14.10 6.98
N SER A 216 -2.06 14.08 5.84
CA SER A 216 -3.51 14.23 5.77
C SER A 216 -4.12 13.46 4.61
N VAL A 217 -5.34 12.96 4.83
CA VAL A 217 -6.18 12.36 3.79
C VAL A 217 -7.54 13.06 3.74
N SER A 218 -8.04 13.32 2.53
CA SER A 218 -9.34 13.93 2.28
C SER A 218 -10.26 12.95 1.56
N PHE A 219 -11.48 12.81 2.04
CA PHE A 219 -12.50 11.89 1.50
C PHE A 219 -13.91 12.48 1.74
N ILE A 220 -14.97 11.80 1.33
CA ILE A 220 -16.36 12.26 1.52
C ILE A 220 -17.14 11.25 2.36
N ILE A 221 -17.93 11.76 3.31
CA ILE A 221 -18.89 10.96 4.08
C ILE A 221 -20.29 11.42 3.70
N HIS A 222 -21.12 10.50 3.23
CA HIS A 222 -22.52 10.74 2.90
C HIS A 222 -23.38 9.51 3.16
N ASP A 223 -24.70 9.64 3.06
CA ASP A 223 -25.60 8.50 3.22
C ASP A 223 -25.28 7.43 2.17
N ALA A 224 -25.41 6.15 2.51
CA ALA A 224 -25.13 5.07 1.58
C ALA A 224 -26.01 5.19 0.33
N THR A 225 -25.38 5.13 -0.84
CA THR A 225 -26.04 5.15 -2.15
C THR A 225 -26.12 3.76 -2.75
N ILE A 226 -25.24 2.86 -2.31
CA ILE A 226 -25.23 1.44 -2.67
C ILE A 226 -25.86 0.61 -1.54
N LEU A 227 -26.74 -0.33 -1.89
CA LEU A 227 -27.15 -1.42 -1.01
C LEU A 227 -26.51 -2.73 -1.48
N TYR A 228 -25.60 -3.28 -0.68
CA TYR A 228 -25.13 -4.65 -0.83
C TYR A 228 -26.10 -5.60 -0.13
N VAL A 229 -26.73 -6.47 -0.89
CA VAL A 229 -27.68 -7.47 -0.44
C VAL A 229 -27.01 -8.84 -0.54
N ASP A 230 -26.95 -9.50 0.61
CA ASP A 230 -26.45 -10.85 0.79
C ASP A 230 -27.64 -11.79 0.95
N ASP A 231 -27.79 -12.74 0.02
CA ASP A 231 -29.04 -13.46 -0.19
C ASP A 231 -29.14 -14.81 0.51
N TYR A 232 -28.02 -15.46 0.80
CA TYR A 232 -28.03 -16.83 1.32
C TYR A 232 -26.87 -17.09 2.30
N LEU A 233 -26.98 -18.22 3.01
CA LEU A 233 -26.06 -18.64 4.06
C LEU A 233 -25.28 -19.85 3.59
N TRP A 234 -23.95 -19.77 3.58
CA TRP A 234 -23.13 -20.94 3.27
C TRP A 234 -23.44 -22.12 4.18
N LEU A 235 -23.71 -23.29 3.59
CA LEU A 235 -23.93 -24.54 4.31
C LEU A 235 -22.77 -25.53 4.04
N ASP A 236 -22.36 -26.25 5.07
CA ASP A 236 -21.45 -27.39 4.98
C ASP A 236 -22.14 -28.59 4.32
N SER A 237 -21.38 -29.66 4.04
CA SER A 237 -21.92 -30.89 3.42
C SER A 237 -22.98 -31.62 4.26
N PHE A 238 -23.20 -31.19 5.50
CA PHE A 238 -24.19 -31.73 6.43
C PHE A 238 -25.41 -30.80 6.59
N GLY A 239 -25.43 -29.65 5.90
CA GLY A 239 -26.50 -28.67 5.96
C GLY A 239 -26.43 -27.71 7.16
N ASN A 240 -25.29 -27.63 7.86
CA ASN A 240 -25.08 -26.62 8.91
C ASN A 240 -24.40 -25.38 8.32
N THR A 241 -24.60 -24.21 8.92
CA THR A 241 -23.92 -22.98 8.46
C THR A 241 -22.40 -23.10 8.55
N ASP A 242 -21.71 -22.82 7.43
CA ASP A 242 -20.27 -22.66 7.33
C ASP A 242 -19.90 -21.18 7.56
N GLU A 243 -19.80 -20.80 8.84
CA GLU A 243 -19.51 -19.42 9.26
C GLU A 243 -18.15 -18.89 8.78
N ALA A 244 -17.24 -19.76 8.34
CA ALA A 244 -15.94 -19.35 7.84
C ALA A 244 -16.07 -18.83 6.41
N LYS A 245 -16.68 -19.63 5.52
CA LYS A 245 -16.94 -19.21 4.14
C LYS A 245 -17.83 -18.00 4.06
N GLU A 246 -18.89 -17.99 4.85
CA GLU A 246 -19.82 -16.87 4.99
C GLU A 246 -19.08 -15.54 5.28
N ARG A 247 -18.16 -15.58 6.25
CA ARG A 247 -17.37 -14.42 6.65
C ARG A 247 -16.36 -14.00 5.58
N GLU A 248 -15.74 -14.97 4.91
CA GLU A 248 -14.78 -14.70 3.85
C GLU A 248 -15.44 -14.03 2.65
N GLN A 249 -16.63 -14.47 2.25
CA GLN A 249 -17.37 -13.89 1.13
C GLN A 249 -17.93 -12.50 1.46
N LYS A 250 -18.52 -12.31 2.65
CA LYS A 250 -18.89 -10.98 3.14
C LYS A 250 -17.69 -10.04 3.18
N GLY A 251 -16.53 -10.55 3.61
CA GLY A 251 -15.26 -9.81 3.59
C GLY A 251 -14.85 -9.41 2.18
N PHE A 252 -14.99 -10.31 1.20
CA PHE A 252 -14.70 -10.04 -0.20
C PHE A 252 -15.53 -8.88 -0.77
N TYR A 253 -16.84 -8.87 -0.57
CA TYR A 253 -17.70 -7.80 -1.07
C TYR A 253 -17.43 -6.47 -0.35
N ARG A 254 -17.19 -6.47 0.96
CA ARG A 254 -16.75 -5.26 1.68
C ARG A 254 -15.45 -4.69 1.12
N ASP A 255 -14.47 -5.56 0.88
CA ASP A 255 -13.18 -5.18 0.30
C ASP A 255 -13.34 -4.66 -1.13
N ALA A 256 -14.35 -5.16 -1.87
CA ALA A 256 -14.66 -4.73 -3.21
C ALA A 256 -15.47 -3.44 -3.32
N LEU A 257 -16.13 -3.03 -2.24
CA LEU A 257 -16.85 -1.76 -2.15
C LEU A 257 -16.06 -0.70 -1.39
N THR A 258 -14.78 -0.99 -1.10
CA THR A 258 -13.89 -0.03 -0.45
C THR A 258 -13.77 1.24 -1.30
N GLY A 259 -14.16 2.35 -0.68
CA GLY A 259 -14.16 3.67 -1.31
C GLY A 259 -15.49 4.09 -1.94
N TYR A 260 -16.53 3.28 -1.78
CA TYR A 260 -17.92 3.64 -2.06
C TYR A 260 -18.71 3.76 -0.74
N ALA A 261 -19.78 4.55 -0.74
CA ALA A 261 -20.71 4.62 0.37
C ALA A 261 -21.81 3.55 0.23
N PHE A 262 -21.67 2.45 0.96
CA PHE A 262 -22.61 1.33 0.91
C PHE A 262 -23.21 0.98 2.28
N ALA A 263 -24.41 0.41 2.24
CA ALA A 263 -25.07 -0.26 3.34
C ALA A 263 -25.17 -1.76 3.02
N GLU A 264 -25.39 -2.57 4.05
CA GLU A 264 -25.46 -4.02 3.91
C GLU A 264 -26.81 -4.53 4.38
N TRP A 265 -27.29 -5.58 3.73
CA TRP A 265 -28.53 -6.25 4.07
C TRP A 265 -28.36 -7.75 3.96
N ASP A 266 -28.54 -8.44 5.09
CA ASP A 266 -28.50 -9.90 5.18
C ASP A 266 -29.94 -10.45 5.17
N ILE A 267 -30.30 -11.14 4.09
CA ILE A 267 -31.64 -11.70 3.88
C ILE A 267 -31.91 -12.82 4.88
N ALA A 268 -30.95 -13.67 5.18
CA ALA A 268 -31.15 -14.77 6.11
C ALA A 268 -31.46 -14.26 7.54
N ALA A 269 -30.89 -13.12 7.91
CA ALA A 269 -31.15 -12.49 9.21
C ALA A 269 -32.45 -11.67 9.26
N GLN A 270 -32.80 -10.97 8.18
CA GLN A 270 -33.83 -9.90 8.19
C GLN A 270 -35.00 -10.14 7.24
N GLY A 271 -34.92 -11.14 6.36
CA GLY A 271 -35.82 -11.32 5.22
C GLY A 271 -35.50 -10.36 4.08
N MET A 272 -36.35 -10.34 3.05
CA MET A 272 -36.19 -9.44 1.91
C MET A 272 -36.35 -7.96 2.30
N PRO A 273 -35.51 -7.05 1.76
CA PRO A 273 -35.76 -5.62 1.90
C PRO A 273 -37.06 -5.26 1.19
N ASP A 274 -37.88 -4.40 1.80
CA ASP A 274 -39.11 -3.93 1.18
C ASP A 274 -38.86 -2.80 0.16
N SER A 275 -39.89 -2.50 -0.64
CA SER A 275 -39.81 -1.47 -1.67
C SER A 275 -39.55 -0.06 -1.13
N SER A 276 -39.95 0.24 0.11
CA SER A 276 -39.71 1.54 0.75
C SER A 276 -38.29 1.70 1.25
N TYR A 277 -37.61 0.59 1.53
CA TYR A 277 -36.21 0.57 1.94
C TYR A 277 -35.27 0.61 0.73
N ILE A 278 -35.46 -0.29 -0.24
CA ILE A 278 -34.55 -0.46 -1.38
C ILE A 278 -34.48 0.77 -2.28
N THR A 279 -35.56 1.56 -2.35
CA THR A 279 -35.64 2.78 -3.17
C THR A 279 -34.92 3.98 -2.58
N ASN A 280 -34.35 3.86 -1.37
CA ASN A 280 -33.45 4.89 -0.82
C ASN A 280 -32.05 4.82 -1.43
N PHE A 281 -31.74 3.77 -2.17
CA PHE A 281 -30.44 3.53 -2.80
C PHE A 281 -30.53 3.76 -4.31
N SER A 282 -29.48 4.29 -4.92
CA SER A 282 -29.38 4.44 -6.37
C SER A 282 -28.90 3.16 -7.05
N THR A 283 -28.12 2.35 -6.32
CA THR A 283 -27.61 1.07 -6.81
C THR A 283 -27.85 -0.03 -5.79
N VAL A 284 -28.31 -1.18 -6.27
CA VAL A 284 -28.43 -2.41 -5.49
C VAL A 284 -27.47 -3.42 -6.09
N ILE A 285 -26.62 -3.98 -5.24
CA ILE A 285 -25.78 -5.13 -5.57
C ILE A 285 -26.42 -6.33 -4.88
N PHE A 286 -27.00 -7.21 -5.68
CA PHE A 286 -27.54 -8.47 -5.22
C PHE A 286 -26.47 -9.54 -5.42
N ALA A 287 -25.90 -10.02 -4.33
CA ALA A 287 -24.93 -11.10 -4.35
C ALA A 287 -25.60 -12.42 -4.03
N SER A 288 -25.43 -13.40 -4.92
CA SER A 288 -25.84 -14.79 -4.75
C SER A 288 -24.65 -15.65 -4.33
N ASP A 289 -24.82 -16.43 -3.27
CA ASP A 289 -23.83 -17.39 -2.78
C ASP A 289 -24.31 -18.86 -2.82
N SER A 290 -25.52 -19.12 -3.30
CA SER A 290 -26.12 -20.45 -3.26
C SER A 290 -25.85 -21.31 -4.50
N ASN A 291 -25.13 -22.42 -4.31
CA ASN A 291 -25.17 -23.59 -5.21
C ASN A 291 -26.24 -24.62 -4.77
N VAL A 292 -27.12 -24.25 -3.82
CA VAL A 292 -27.99 -25.21 -3.12
C VAL A 292 -29.35 -24.58 -2.81
N GLY A 293 -30.21 -24.48 -3.82
CA GLY A 293 -31.62 -24.09 -3.67
C GLY A 293 -32.45 -24.54 -4.87
N ASP A 294 -33.68 -25.02 -4.63
CA ASP A 294 -34.64 -25.27 -5.72
C ASP A 294 -35.61 -24.09 -5.88
N ALA A 295 -36.03 -23.87 -7.13
CA ALA A 295 -36.89 -22.79 -7.59
C ALA A 295 -38.23 -22.62 -6.84
N SER A 296 -38.66 -23.60 -6.05
CA SER A 296 -39.92 -23.53 -5.30
C SER A 296 -39.81 -22.76 -3.99
N THR A 297 -38.57 -22.43 -3.61
CA THR A 297 -38.20 -21.60 -2.44
C THR A 297 -37.21 -20.49 -2.80
N THR A 298 -36.89 -20.31 -4.08
CA THR A 298 -35.96 -19.26 -4.49
C THR A 298 -36.60 -17.91 -4.30
N TRP A 299 -35.81 -17.03 -3.71
CA TRP A 299 -36.12 -15.63 -3.51
C TRP A 299 -36.54 -14.92 -4.80
N TRP A 300 -36.04 -15.35 -5.96
CA TRP A 300 -36.31 -14.71 -7.25
C TRP A 300 -37.80 -14.58 -7.59
N TYR A 301 -38.63 -15.57 -7.24
CA TYR A 301 -40.09 -15.52 -7.45
C TYR A 301 -40.73 -14.36 -6.66
N ASP A 302 -40.19 -14.02 -5.50
CA ASP A 302 -40.68 -12.95 -4.62
C ASP A 302 -40.14 -11.55 -4.99
N VAL A 303 -39.00 -11.46 -5.71
CA VAL A 303 -38.35 -10.18 -6.03
C VAL A 303 -38.43 -9.77 -7.50
N GLY A 304 -38.49 -10.72 -8.44
CA GLY A 304 -38.38 -10.48 -9.89
C GLY A 304 -39.61 -10.80 -10.74
N ASP A 305 -40.55 -11.65 -10.30
CA ASP A 305 -41.62 -12.17 -11.17
C ASP A 305 -42.73 -11.14 -11.50
N VAL A 306 -43.49 -11.46 -12.55
CA VAL A 306 -44.57 -10.69 -13.18
C VAL A 306 -45.66 -10.33 -12.17
N ASP A 307 -46.11 -9.08 -12.23
CA ASP A 307 -47.06 -8.39 -11.32
C ASP A 307 -46.45 -7.55 -10.18
N GLY A 308 -45.12 -7.39 -10.12
CA GLY A 308 -44.51 -6.28 -9.37
C GLY A 308 -43.73 -6.65 -8.11
N GLY A 309 -42.83 -7.63 -8.23
CA GLY A 309 -41.81 -7.90 -7.20
C GLY A 309 -40.95 -6.67 -6.85
N VAL A 310 -40.28 -6.72 -5.69
CA VAL A 310 -39.57 -5.56 -5.13
C VAL A 310 -38.46 -5.04 -6.06
N LEU A 311 -37.71 -5.91 -6.75
CA LEU A 311 -36.69 -5.48 -7.70
C LEU A 311 -37.31 -4.85 -8.94
N ARG A 312 -38.43 -5.38 -9.45
CA ARG A 312 -39.15 -4.75 -10.58
C ARG A 312 -39.60 -3.35 -10.21
N TYR A 313 -40.23 -3.19 -9.04
CA TYR A 313 -40.64 -1.89 -8.52
C TYR A 313 -39.44 -0.94 -8.43
N TYR A 314 -38.32 -1.39 -7.87
CA TYR A 314 -37.09 -0.62 -7.77
C TYR A 314 -36.54 -0.17 -9.14
N MET A 315 -36.50 -1.08 -10.12
CA MET A 315 -36.03 -0.78 -11.47
C MET A 315 -36.94 0.22 -12.20
N GLU A 316 -38.27 0.10 -12.04
CA GLU A 316 -39.25 1.06 -12.57
C GLU A 316 -39.10 2.46 -11.96
N HIS A 317 -38.54 2.57 -10.75
CA HIS A 317 -38.26 3.83 -10.06
C HIS A 317 -36.87 4.42 -10.36
N GLY A 318 -36.14 3.87 -11.34
CA GLY A 318 -34.87 4.45 -11.74
C GLY A 318 -33.64 3.84 -11.06
N GLY A 319 -33.79 2.74 -10.31
CA GLY A 319 -32.65 2.05 -9.70
C GLY A 319 -31.68 1.41 -10.70
N HIS A 320 -30.44 1.22 -10.27
CA HIS A 320 -29.45 0.36 -10.94
C HIS A 320 -29.32 -0.97 -10.20
N LEU A 321 -29.17 -2.08 -10.94
CA LEU A 321 -29.04 -3.41 -10.37
C LEU A 321 -27.78 -4.11 -10.90
N LEU A 322 -26.89 -4.47 -9.99
CA LEU A 322 -25.84 -5.45 -10.26
C LEU A 322 -26.26 -6.77 -9.61
N ALA A 323 -26.49 -7.79 -10.43
CA ALA A 323 -26.61 -9.16 -9.99
C ALA A 323 -25.25 -9.84 -10.13
N ILE A 324 -24.68 -10.35 -9.04
CA ILE A 324 -23.41 -11.06 -9.02
C ILE A 324 -23.51 -12.34 -8.21
N GLY A 325 -22.83 -13.40 -8.62
CA GLY A 325 -22.83 -14.67 -7.89
C GLY A 325 -23.13 -15.84 -8.79
N ALA A 326 -22.74 -17.03 -8.36
CA ALA A 326 -23.17 -18.25 -9.03
C ALA A 326 -24.68 -18.42 -8.87
N ASN A 327 -25.33 -18.94 -9.92
CA ASN A 327 -26.73 -19.39 -9.90
C ASN A 327 -27.74 -18.29 -9.66
N ILE A 328 -27.30 -17.03 -9.76
CA ILE A 328 -28.13 -15.87 -9.48
C ILE A 328 -29.38 -15.81 -10.37
N LEU A 329 -29.30 -16.45 -11.54
CA LEU A 329 -30.37 -16.57 -12.53
C LEU A 329 -30.75 -18.04 -12.84
N GLN A 330 -30.59 -18.97 -11.91
CA GLN A 330 -30.83 -20.39 -12.22
C GLN A 330 -32.32 -20.71 -12.52
N TRP A 331 -33.28 -19.85 -12.13
CA TRP A 331 -34.73 -20.18 -12.20
C TRP A 331 -35.65 -18.98 -12.50
N ILE A 332 -35.11 -17.98 -13.17
CA ILE A 332 -35.71 -16.64 -13.38
C ILE A 332 -36.73 -16.61 -14.54
N TYR A 333 -36.73 -17.59 -15.43
CA TYR A 333 -37.49 -17.51 -16.67
C TYR A 333 -38.99 -17.75 -16.49
N ASN A 334 -39.77 -16.67 -16.58
CA ASN A 334 -41.23 -16.76 -16.71
C ASN A 334 -41.64 -17.29 -18.10
N THR A 335 -40.96 -16.85 -19.18
CA THR A 335 -41.12 -17.42 -20.52
C THR A 335 -39.79 -17.91 -21.09
N ASN A 336 -39.83 -18.98 -21.89
CA ASN A 336 -38.66 -19.54 -22.57
C ASN A 336 -38.90 -19.62 -24.09
N PRO A 337 -38.19 -18.80 -24.91
CA PRO A 337 -37.25 -17.75 -24.49
C PRO A 337 -37.96 -16.55 -23.84
N PRO A 338 -37.24 -15.70 -23.07
CA PRO A 338 -37.79 -14.48 -22.50
C PRO A 338 -38.47 -13.59 -23.53
N ALA A 339 -39.55 -12.92 -23.11
CA ALA A 339 -40.30 -12.00 -23.93
C ALA A 339 -40.50 -10.65 -23.24
N ALA A 340 -40.88 -9.64 -24.01
CA ALA A 340 -41.22 -8.32 -23.47
C ALA A 340 -42.26 -8.44 -22.34
N GLY A 341 -41.95 -7.84 -21.19
CA GLY A 341 -42.72 -7.98 -19.95
C GLY A 341 -42.05 -8.87 -18.90
N ASP A 342 -41.15 -9.79 -19.30
CA ASP A 342 -40.34 -10.57 -18.38
C ASP A 342 -39.16 -9.74 -17.87
N PHE A 343 -38.75 -9.96 -16.61
CA PHE A 343 -37.71 -9.14 -15.97
C PHE A 343 -36.36 -9.27 -16.69
N GLU A 344 -35.99 -10.49 -17.08
CA GLU A 344 -34.82 -10.85 -17.87
C GLU A 344 -34.74 -10.04 -19.15
N TYR A 345 -35.87 -9.95 -19.83
CA TYR A 345 -35.97 -9.31 -21.12
C TYR A 345 -35.91 -7.80 -20.97
N ASP A 346 -36.68 -7.25 -20.02
CA ASP A 346 -36.86 -5.82 -19.83
C ASP A 346 -35.63 -5.18 -19.17
N TRP A 347 -34.99 -5.87 -18.22
CA TRP A 347 -33.95 -5.29 -17.37
C TRP A 347 -32.58 -5.91 -17.53
N PHE A 348 -32.44 -7.21 -17.83
CA PHE A 348 -31.12 -7.79 -18.12
C PHE A 348 -30.81 -7.86 -19.61
N GLY A 349 -31.78 -7.60 -20.47
CA GLY A 349 -31.57 -7.63 -21.91
C GLY A 349 -31.34 -9.03 -22.49
N ILE A 350 -31.85 -10.06 -21.82
CA ILE A 350 -31.75 -11.45 -22.25
C ILE A 350 -32.98 -11.76 -23.11
N ASP A 351 -32.78 -12.24 -24.34
CA ASP A 351 -33.89 -12.57 -25.27
C ASP A 351 -33.84 -14.02 -25.79
N SER A 352 -32.88 -14.81 -25.32
CA SER A 352 -32.81 -16.24 -25.62
C SER A 352 -31.97 -17.01 -24.59
N THR A 353 -32.45 -18.21 -24.25
CA THR A 353 -31.73 -19.19 -23.42
C THR A 353 -31.13 -20.33 -24.26
N LEU A 354 -31.00 -20.13 -25.58
CA LEU A 354 -30.25 -21.04 -26.46
C LEU A 354 -28.78 -21.03 -26.00
N GLY A 355 -28.37 -22.06 -25.25
CA GLY A 355 -27.05 -22.13 -24.61
C GLY A 355 -27.08 -22.52 -23.14
N TRP A 356 -28.24 -22.80 -22.54
CA TRP A 356 -28.31 -23.22 -21.13
C TRP A 356 -27.53 -24.52 -20.91
N ASP A 357 -26.41 -24.39 -20.20
CA ASP A 357 -25.55 -25.52 -19.89
C ASP A 357 -24.89 -25.35 -18.52
N TYR A 358 -24.95 -26.42 -17.74
CA TYR A 358 -24.49 -26.47 -16.36
C TYR A 358 -23.07 -27.03 -16.34
N TRP A 359 -22.11 -26.29 -15.78
CA TRP A 359 -20.74 -26.77 -15.70
C TRP A 359 -20.02 -26.36 -14.43
N SER A 360 -19.25 -27.31 -13.89
CA SER A 360 -18.49 -27.12 -12.66
C SER A 360 -17.02 -26.76 -12.87
N ASP A 361 -16.46 -26.73 -14.09
CA ASP A 361 -14.99 -26.76 -14.22
C ASP A 361 -14.43 -26.04 -15.46
N PHE A 362 -14.53 -24.70 -15.52
CA PHE A 362 -13.94 -23.92 -16.63
C PHE A 362 -13.11 -22.72 -16.14
N THR A 363 -12.54 -21.96 -17.08
CA THR A 363 -11.86 -20.67 -16.87
C THR A 363 -12.50 -19.64 -17.78
N TRP A 364 -12.39 -18.36 -17.49
CA TRP A 364 -13.06 -17.30 -18.25
C TRP A 364 -12.09 -16.37 -18.99
N ALA A 365 -12.62 -15.57 -19.91
CA ALA A 365 -11.86 -14.62 -20.71
C ALA A 365 -12.61 -13.29 -20.85
N ILE A 366 -11.84 -12.20 -21.04
CA ILE A 366 -12.41 -10.92 -21.45
C ILE A 366 -12.84 -11.01 -22.91
N ASN A 367 -14.04 -10.52 -23.23
CA ASN A 367 -14.57 -10.45 -24.59
C ASN A 367 -13.57 -9.81 -25.58
N THR A 368 -13.49 -10.37 -26.80
CA THR A 368 -12.73 -9.81 -27.92
C THR A 368 -13.26 -8.42 -28.28
N GLY A 369 -12.66 -7.39 -27.71
CA GLY A 369 -13.10 -6.00 -27.89
C GLY A 369 -12.86 -5.11 -26.68
N ASN A 370 -12.60 -5.67 -25.49
CA ASN A 370 -12.33 -4.97 -24.23
C ASN A 370 -13.04 -3.60 -24.10
N LEU A 371 -14.35 -3.58 -24.32
CA LEU A 371 -15.14 -2.33 -24.36
C LEU A 371 -15.13 -1.59 -23.00
N ALA A 372 -14.83 -2.30 -21.91
CA ALA A 372 -14.81 -1.78 -20.55
C ALA A 372 -13.39 -1.50 -19.99
N GLY A 373 -12.32 -1.70 -20.77
CA GLY A 373 -10.94 -1.42 -20.32
C GLY A 373 -10.44 -2.31 -19.17
N LEU A 374 -10.98 -3.53 -19.04
CA LEU A 374 -10.66 -4.49 -17.98
C LEU A 374 -9.22 -5.02 -18.13
N PRO A 375 -8.53 -5.35 -17.02
CA PRO A 375 -7.09 -5.64 -16.99
C PRO A 375 -6.73 -7.00 -17.60
N ASP A 376 -5.58 -7.06 -18.29
CA ASP A 376 -5.06 -8.29 -18.91
C ASP A 376 -4.74 -9.44 -17.92
N SER A 377 -4.60 -9.14 -16.62
CA SER A 377 -4.36 -10.14 -15.57
C SER A 377 -5.50 -11.14 -15.38
N MET A 378 -6.65 -10.84 -15.99
CA MET A 378 -7.86 -11.64 -16.02
C MET A 378 -7.98 -12.56 -17.25
N LYS A 379 -7.06 -12.44 -18.22
CA LYS A 379 -7.06 -13.33 -19.39
C LYS A 379 -6.55 -14.70 -18.96
N ILE A 380 -7.30 -15.75 -19.33
CA ILE A 380 -6.97 -17.19 -19.24
C ILE A 380 -5.50 -17.43 -18.85
N ASP A 381 -5.27 -17.72 -17.57
CA ASP A 381 -3.99 -18.26 -17.09
C ASP A 381 -4.27 -19.49 -16.23
N VAL A 382 -4.42 -20.62 -16.92
CA VAL A 382 -4.57 -21.97 -16.35
C VAL A 382 -3.44 -22.30 -15.34
N ALA A 383 -2.32 -21.56 -15.36
CA ALA A 383 -1.21 -21.75 -14.43
C ALA A 383 -1.24 -20.82 -13.19
N LYS A 384 -2.08 -19.77 -13.14
CA LYS A 384 -2.17 -18.85 -12.00
C LYS A 384 -3.27 -19.18 -10.98
N ASN A 385 -4.39 -19.75 -11.41
CA ASN A 385 -5.52 -20.06 -10.51
C ASN A 385 -5.43 -21.43 -9.83
N GLY A 386 -4.42 -22.25 -10.14
CA GLY A 386 -4.32 -23.60 -9.59
C GLY A 386 -5.50 -24.49 -10.01
N THR A 387 -5.74 -25.59 -9.29
CA THR A 387 -6.89 -26.48 -9.48
C THR A 387 -8.18 -25.85 -8.91
N GLN A 388 -8.46 -24.60 -9.24
CA GLN A 388 -9.76 -23.99 -8.91
C GLN A 388 -10.80 -24.44 -9.92
N VAL A 389 -11.97 -24.76 -9.35
CA VAL A 389 -13.16 -25.26 -10.00
C VAL A 389 -14.07 -24.03 -10.07
N ASP A 390 -14.20 -23.44 -11.25
CA ASP A 390 -15.04 -22.25 -11.45
C ASP A 390 -16.45 -22.67 -11.87
N TYR A 391 -17.45 -22.07 -11.22
CA TYR A 391 -18.87 -22.36 -11.46
C TYR A 391 -19.56 -21.17 -12.15
N ALA A 392 -20.26 -21.47 -13.24
CA ALA A 392 -21.26 -20.64 -13.87
C ALA A 392 -22.27 -21.58 -14.52
N GLU A 393 -23.55 -21.25 -14.37
CA GLU A 393 -24.62 -22.17 -14.75
C GLU A 393 -25.50 -21.64 -15.86
N ASN A 394 -25.32 -20.38 -16.24
CA ASN A 394 -26.21 -19.77 -17.20
C ASN A 394 -25.47 -18.98 -18.26
N ILE A 395 -25.74 -19.37 -19.49
CA ILE A 395 -25.23 -18.73 -20.67
C ILE A 395 -26.40 -18.29 -21.53
N PHE A 396 -26.30 -17.05 -21.99
CA PHE A 396 -27.43 -16.35 -22.59
C PHE A 396 -27.07 -15.70 -23.92
N ALA A 397 -28.08 -15.60 -24.78
CA ALA A 397 -28.06 -14.66 -25.88
C ALA A 397 -28.72 -13.34 -25.44
N PHE A 398 -28.13 -12.24 -25.91
CA PHE A 398 -28.55 -10.90 -25.51
C PHE A 398 -29.07 -10.08 -26.67
N ARG A 399 -29.88 -9.10 -26.30
CA ARG A 399 -30.33 -8.01 -27.15
C ARG A 399 -29.14 -7.13 -27.57
N ASP A 400 -29.28 -6.46 -28.72
CA ASP A 400 -28.26 -5.59 -29.36
C ASP A 400 -27.65 -4.46 -28.48
N SER A 401 -28.23 -4.19 -27.31
CA SER A 401 -27.78 -3.16 -26.37
C SER A 401 -27.14 -3.70 -25.09
N ALA A 402 -26.88 -5.02 -25.04
CA ALA A 402 -26.01 -5.62 -24.03
C ALA A 402 -24.55 -5.61 -24.50
N VAL A 403 -23.64 -5.34 -23.57
CA VAL A 403 -22.20 -5.41 -23.77
C VAL A 403 -21.65 -6.54 -22.92
N VAL A 404 -21.08 -7.55 -23.57
CA VAL A 404 -20.44 -8.67 -22.89
C VAL A 404 -19.14 -8.23 -22.22
N LEU A 405 -19.04 -8.49 -20.92
CA LEU A 405 -17.85 -8.28 -20.09
C LEU A 405 -16.94 -9.52 -20.15
N TYR A 406 -17.56 -10.68 -19.92
CA TYR A 406 -16.88 -11.95 -19.78
C TYR A 406 -17.49 -13.01 -20.69
N THR A 407 -16.62 -13.85 -21.23
CA THR A 407 -16.97 -15.04 -21.98
C THR A 407 -16.34 -16.27 -21.35
N LYS A 408 -17.00 -17.41 -21.51
CA LYS A 408 -16.45 -18.73 -21.18
C LYS A 408 -15.14 -18.95 -21.94
N GLY A 409 -14.11 -19.36 -21.21
CA GLY A 409 -12.76 -19.65 -21.68
C GLY A 409 -12.54 -21.16 -21.74
N LEU A 410 -11.34 -21.63 -21.39
CA LEU A 410 -10.95 -23.05 -21.50
C LEU A 410 -11.41 -23.85 -20.28
N ASP A 411 -11.60 -25.15 -20.43
CA ASP A 411 -11.77 -26.10 -19.32
C ASP A 411 -10.52 -26.10 -18.41
N ILE A 412 -10.68 -26.60 -17.18
CA ILE A 412 -9.56 -26.71 -16.21
C ILE A 412 -8.36 -27.51 -16.76
N ASP A 413 -8.59 -28.39 -17.74
CA ASP A 413 -7.55 -29.19 -18.39
C ASP A 413 -6.91 -28.48 -19.61
N GLY A 414 -7.37 -27.26 -19.93
CA GLY A 414 -6.92 -26.45 -21.05
C GLY A 414 -7.59 -26.76 -22.38
N ALA A 415 -8.58 -27.66 -22.43
CA ALA A 415 -9.38 -27.90 -23.62
C ALA A 415 -10.39 -26.75 -23.85
N ALA A 416 -10.89 -26.62 -25.08
CA ALA A 416 -12.02 -25.75 -25.34
C ALA A 416 -13.32 -26.49 -24.98
N PRO A 417 -14.18 -25.91 -24.12
CA PRO A 417 -15.51 -26.45 -23.86
C PRO A 417 -16.41 -26.36 -25.12
N GLU A 418 -17.55 -27.05 -25.07
CA GLU A 418 -18.51 -27.14 -26.20
C GLU A 418 -19.08 -25.77 -26.63
N ASP A 419 -19.19 -24.86 -25.67
CA ASP A 419 -19.77 -23.51 -25.66
C ASP A 419 -18.69 -22.42 -25.49
N TYR A 420 -17.49 -22.67 -26.00
CA TYR A 420 -16.37 -21.73 -25.92
C TYR A 420 -16.72 -20.34 -26.47
N GLY A 421 -16.47 -19.30 -25.67
CA GLY A 421 -16.67 -17.91 -26.07
C GLY A 421 -18.08 -17.38 -25.85
N GLU A 422 -19.01 -18.18 -25.31
CA GLU A 422 -20.32 -17.69 -24.91
C GLU A 422 -20.24 -16.84 -23.64
N SER A 423 -21.22 -15.96 -23.39
CA SER A 423 -21.10 -14.95 -22.33
C SER A 423 -21.54 -15.45 -20.95
N VAL A 424 -20.79 -15.03 -19.94
CA VAL A 424 -21.00 -15.32 -18.51
C VAL A 424 -21.08 -14.04 -17.66
N GLY A 425 -21.16 -12.88 -18.33
CA GLY A 425 -21.38 -11.60 -17.68
C GLY A 425 -21.43 -10.44 -18.66
N HIS A 426 -22.28 -9.46 -18.38
CA HIS A 426 -22.60 -8.35 -19.28
C HIS A 426 -23.11 -7.12 -18.54
N ILE A 427 -23.14 -5.98 -19.25
CA ILE A 427 -23.86 -4.76 -18.86
C ILE A 427 -24.95 -4.51 -19.88
N PHE A 428 -26.15 -4.16 -19.43
CA PHE A 428 -27.26 -3.82 -20.29
C PHE A 428 -27.53 -2.30 -20.32
N TYR A 429 -27.69 -1.77 -21.53
CA TYR A 429 -27.98 -0.37 -21.81
C TYR A 429 -29.33 -0.25 -22.51
N PRO A 430 -30.47 -0.24 -21.78
CA PRO A 430 -31.78 -0.17 -22.40
C PRO A 430 -31.87 0.97 -23.43
N ASN A 431 -32.25 0.64 -24.67
CA ASN A 431 -32.33 1.57 -25.80
C ASN A 431 -31.02 2.33 -26.12
N HIS A 432 -29.86 1.73 -25.84
CA HIS A 432 -28.53 2.37 -25.96
C HIS A 432 -28.37 3.64 -25.10
N GLY A 433 -29.12 3.73 -24.00
CA GLY A 433 -29.04 4.81 -23.01
C GLY A 433 -27.93 4.61 -22.00
N ALA A 434 -28.16 5.04 -20.75
CA ALA A 434 -27.26 4.77 -19.64
C ALA A 434 -27.26 3.27 -19.28
N ALA A 435 -26.16 2.80 -18.67
CA ALA A 435 -26.11 1.46 -18.09
C ALA A 435 -27.19 1.37 -16.99
N ARG A 436 -27.94 0.27 -16.97
CA ARG A 436 -29.05 0.09 -16.01
C ARG A 436 -28.87 -1.15 -15.15
N THR A 437 -28.37 -2.21 -15.75
CA THR A 437 -28.08 -3.44 -15.03
C THR A 437 -26.78 -4.05 -15.49
N ALA A 438 -26.21 -4.86 -14.62
CA ALA A 438 -25.10 -5.73 -14.95
C ALA A 438 -25.33 -7.10 -14.31
N LEU A 439 -24.82 -8.13 -14.96
CA LEU A 439 -24.85 -9.50 -14.49
C LEU A 439 -23.43 -10.07 -14.52
N ILE A 440 -23.03 -10.73 -13.44
CA ILE A 440 -21.78 -11.48 -13.33
C ILE A 440 -22.13 -12.84 -12.73
N ASP A 441 -22.26 -13.88 -13.57
CA ASP A 441 -22.62 -15.23 -13.13
C ASP A 441 -21.37 -16.02 -12.72
N PHE A 442 -20.82 -15.69 -11.56
CA PHE A 442 -19.63 -16.33 -11.00
C PHE A 442 -19.63 -16.30 -9.47
N ASP A 443 -19.11 -17.34 -8.85
CA ASP A 443 -18.80 -17.34 -7.42
C ASP A 443 -17.66 -16.36 -7.09
N GLY A 444 -17.82 -15.64 -5.97
CA GLY A 444 -16.82 -14.71 -5.42
C GLY A 444 -15.49 -15.39 -5.05
N PHE A 445 -15.45 -16.71 -4.83
CA PHE A 445 -14.21 -17.45 -4.56
C PHE A 445 -13.41 -17.87 -5.80
N SER A 446 -14.04 -17.87 -6.98
CA SER A 446 -13.44 -18.35 -8.24
C SER A 446 -12.69 -17.25 -9.02
N MET A 447 -12.74 -16.00 -8.57
CA MET A 447 -12.10 -14.88 -9.27
C MET A 447 -10.88 -14.30 -8.54
N PRO A 448 -9.84 -13.85 -9.27
CA PRO A 448 -8.77 -13.07 -8.69
C PRO A 448 -9.32 -11.77 -8.09
N GLY A 449 -9.22 -11.64 -6.76
CA GLY A 449 -9.78 -10.50 -6.02
C GLY A 449 -9.46 -9.12 -6.61
N PRO A 450 -8.19 -8.77 -6.94
CA PRO A 450 -7.88 -7.46 -7.54
C PRO A 450 -8.64 -7.20 -8.86
N GLY A 451 -8.84 -8.26 -9.64
CA GLY A 451 -9.58 -8.17 -10.87
C GLY A 451 -11.06 -7.88 -10.62
N MET A 452 -11.74 -8.72 -9.84
CA MET A 452 -13.17 -8.54 -9.61
C MET A 452 -13.48 -7.16 -9.04
N ARG A 453 -12.65 -6.67 -8.10
CA ARG A 453 -12.76 -5.31 -7.56
C ARG A 453 -12.74 -4.25 -8.66
N GLN A 454 -11.81 -4.35 -9.61
CA GLN A 454 -11.74 -3.41 -10.73
C GLN A 454 -13.00 -3.46 -11.62
N THR A 455 -13.55 -4.65 -11.86
CA THR A 455 -14.80 -4.79 -12.64
C THR A 455 -15.99 -4.19 -11.91
N LEU A 456 -16.13 -4.47 -10.61
CA LEU A 456 -17.16 -3.90 -9.77
C LEU A 456 -17.08 -2.38 -9.79
N HIS A 457 -15.90 -1.81 -9.58
CA HIS A 457 -15.70 -0.36 -9.66
C HIS A 457 -16.07 0.19 -11.05
N THR A 458 -15.70 -0.50 -12.13
CA THR A 458 -16.05 -0.09 -13.49
C THR A 458 -17.56 -0.05 -13.72
N ILE A 459 -18.29 -1.04 -13.22
CA ILE A 459 -19.76 -1.08 -13.31
C ILE A 459 -20.38 0.02 -12.46
N LEU A 460 -19.93 0.17 -11.22
CA LEU A 460 -20.42 1.18 -10.27
C LEU A 460 -20.18 2.60 -10.78
N ASP A 461 -19.03 2.86 -11.40
CA ASP A 461 -18.73 4.15 -12.03
C ASP A 461 -19.66 4.42 -13.21
N GLN A 462 -20.03 3.40 -13.99
CA GLN A 462 -21.04 3.55 -15.05
C GLN A 462 -22.45 3.79 -14.52
N PHE A 463 -22.76 3.29 -13.32
CA PHE A 463 -23.98 3.59 -12.59
C PHE A 463 -23.93 4.96 -11.89
N GLY A 464 -22.78 5.62 -11.88
CA GLY A 464 -22.59 6.94 -11.29
C GLY A 464 -22.32 6.94 -9.78
N GLU A 465 -21.91 5.80 -9.22
CA GLU A 465 -21.58 5.65 -7.79
C GLU A 465 -20.14 6.06 -7.46
N GLY A 466 -19.27 6.10 -8.46
CA GLY A 466 -17.86 6.44 -8.30
C GLY A 466 -17.64 7.88 -7.88
N PRO A 467 -16.45 8.20 -7.32
CA PRO A 467 -16.08 9.56 -6.95
C PRO A 467 -15.95 10.57 -8.10
N GLY A 468 -16.31 10.17 -9.31
CA GLY A 468 -15.99 10.88 -10.54
C GLY A 468 -14.51 10.67 -10.90
N LEU A 469 -14.23 10.49 -12.19
CA LEU A 469 -12.86 10.55 -12.72
C LEU A 469 -12.31 11.99 -12.70
#